data_AF-A0A2T2TII1-F1
#
_entry.id   AF-A0A2T2TII1-F1
#
_cell.length_a   1.000
_cell.length_b   1.000
_cell.length_c   1.000
_cell.angle_alpha   90.00
_cell.angle_beta   90.00
_cell.angle_gamma   90.00
#
_symmetry.space_group_name_H-M   'P 1'
#
loop_
_entity.id
_entity.type
_entity.pdbx_description
1 polymer ?
#
loop_
_entity_poly.entity_id
_entity_poly.type
_entity_poly.pdbx_seq_one_letter_code
_entity_poly.pdbx_strand_id
1 'polypeptide(L)'
;MPAAVSNPVPDRLARVVEADVPALQELGPPWREEVFLTAAEDVEGLSADLLSSRLGIDPAERFYLITFPAEHLDGPLTSPISEPAQCFVGGGRTRGGAREFRARNQTIPRNAQITVVV
;
A
#
# COMPACT_ATOMS: atom_id res chain seq x y z
N MET A 1 -22.89 4.70 5.10
CA MET A 1 -22.36 3.77 6.12
C MET A 1 -20.85 3.80 5.99
N PRO A 2 -20.06 3.84 7.08
CA PRO A 2 -18.60 3.78 6.95
C PRO A 2 -18.23 2.48 6.23
N ALA A 3 -17.34 2.55 5.25
CA ALA A 3 -16.87 1.37 4.53
C ALA A 3 -16.18 0.44 5.54
N ALA A 4 -16.75 -0.74 5.77
CA ALA A 4 -16.16 -1.73 6.66
C ALA A 4 -14.82 -2.20 6.06
N VAL A 5 -13.79 -2.33 6.90
CA VAL A 5 -12.54 -2.95 6.49
C VAL A 5 -12.80 -4.45 6.34
N SER A 6 -12.57 -4.99 5.15
CA SER A 6 -12.84 -6.39 4.80
C SER A 6 -11.84 -7.36 5.43
N ASN A 7 -10.75 -6.84 5.99
CA ASN A 7 -9.62 -7.60 6.50
C ASN A 7 -9.25 -7.22 7.93
N PRO A 8 -8.63 -8.15 8.68
CA PRO A 8 -7.93 -7.78 9.90
C PRO A 8 -6.90 -6.67 9.60
N VAL A 9 -7.02 -5.56 10.32
CA VAL A 9 -6.05 -4.47 10.26
C VAL A 9 -4.73 -4.97 10.87
N PRO A 10 -3.60 -4.89 10.16
CA PRO A 10 -2.31 -5.34 10.67
C PRO A 10 -1.73 -4.30 11.65
N ASP A 11 -0.76 -4.72 12.47
CA ASP A 11 -0.01 -3.79 13.32
C ASP A 11 0.85 -2.83 12.49
N ARG A 12 1.29 -3.27 11.30
CA ARG A 12 2.10 -2.49 10.36
C ARG A 12 1.50 -2.50 8.96
N LEU A 13 1.41 -1.32 8.38
CA LEU A 13 1.01 -1.12 6.99
C LEU A 13 2.25 -0.96 6.11
N ALA A 14 2.08 -1.24 4.82
CA ALA A 14 3.08 -1.01 3.79
C ALA A 14 2.48 -0.27 2.58
N ARG A 15 3.27 0.64 2.02
CA ARG A 15 3.03 1.27 0.73
C ARG A 15 4.18 0.92 -0.20
N VAL A 16 3.81 0.40 -1.38
CA VAL A 16 4.76 0.09 -2.46
C VAL A 16 4.58 1.13 -3.56
N VAL A 17 5.68 1.79 -3.92
CA VAL A 17 5.73 2.81 -4.97
C VAL A 17 6.92 2.51 -5.86
N GLU A 18 6.77 2.62 -7.17
CA GLU A 18 7.89 2.48 -8.10
C GLU A 18 8.99 3.51 -7.76
N ALA A 19 10.25 3.06 -7.69
CA ALA A 19 11.34 3.89 -7.16
C ALA A 19 11.99 4.83 -8.20
N ASP A 20 11.33 5.09 -9.33
CA ASP A 20 11.75 6.07 -10.34
C ASP A 20 11.18 7.48 -10.11
N VAL A 21 10.62 7.71 -8.92
CA VAL A 21 10.08 9.00 -8.48
C VAL A 21 11.04 9.72 -7.52
N PRO A 22 11.08 11.07 -7.52
CA PRO A 22 11.83 11.84 -6.52
C PRO A 22 11.39 11.49 -5.10
N ALA A 23 12.26 11.75 -4.11
CA ALA A 23 12.04 11.44 -2.70
C ALA A 23 10.60 11.75 -2.25
N LEU A 24 9.87 10.70 -1.86
CA LEU A 24 8.47 10.79 -1.47
C LEU A 24 8.33 11.53 -0.15
N GLN A 25 7.49 12.57 -0.11
CA GLN A 25 7.10 13.27 1.13
C GLN A 25 5.74 12.78 1.64
N GLU A 26 4.91 12.27 0.74
CA GLU A 26 3.57 11.74 0.99
C GLU A 26 3.48 10.27 0.57
N LEU A 27 2.47 9.56 1.06
CA LEU A 27 2.21 8.15 0.70
C LEU A 27 1.82 7.96 -0.77
N GLY A 28 1.38 9.04 -1.43
CA GLY A 28 1.04 9.10 -2.83
C GLY A 28 1.33 10.48 -3.43
N PRO A 29 1.06 10.66 -4.73
CA PRO A 29 1.25 11.94 -5.38
C PRO A 29 0.21 12.98 -4.89
N PRO A 30 0.54 14.29 -4.91
CA PRO A 30 -0.27 15.34 -4.27
C PRO A 30 -1.67 15.52 -4.89
N TRP A 31 -1.89 15.09 -6.13
CA TRP A 31 -3.19 15.15 -6.79
C TRP A 31 -4.11 13.97 -6.44
N ARG A 32 -3.63 12.98 -5.66
CA ARG A 32 -4.39 11.80 -5.31
C ARG A 32 -4.94 11.94 -3.89
N GLU A 33 -6.25 11.82 -3.74
CA GLU A 33 -6.92 11.97 -2.44
C GLU A 33 -6.74 10.75 -1.53
N GLU A 34 -6.61 9.56 -2.13
CA GLU A 34 -6.52 8.28 -1.42
C GLU A 34 -5.41 7.37 -1.98
N VAL A 35 -4.77 6.63 -1.10
CA VAL A 35 -3.67 5.71 -1.42
C VAL A 35 -4.01 4.28 -1.05
N PHE A 36 -3.42 3.33 -1.77
CA PHE A 36 -3.51 1.92 -1.45
C PHE A 36 -2.38 1.50 -0.52
N LEU A 37 -2.76 0.80 0.54
CA LEU A 37 -1.86 0.20 1.51
C LEU A 37 -2.09 -1.32 1.55
N THR A 38 -1.06 -2.05 1.94
CA THR A 38 -1.12 -3.49 2.24
C THR A 38 -0.64 -3.73 3.66
N ALA A 39 -0.79 -4.95 4.16
CA ALA A 39 -0.11 -5.34 5.39
C ALA A 39 1.39 -5.53 5.15
N ALA A 40 2.23 -5.07 6.07
CA ALA A 40 3.68 -5.21 5.92
C ALA A 40 4.12 -6.68 5.83
N GLU A 41 3.52 -7.55 6.65
CA GLU A 41 3.77 -9.00 6.63
C GLU A 41 3.35 -9.69 5.31
N ASP A 42 2.50 -9.07 4.49
CA ASP A 42 2.10 -9.64 3.19
C ASP A 42 3.16 -9.42 2.10
N VAL A 43 4.13 -8.54 2.34
CA VAL A 43 5.16 -8.10 1.37
C VAL A 43 6.59 -8.14 1.92
N GLU A 44 6.75 -8.55 3.18
CA GLU A 44 8.04 -8.64 3.85
C GLU A 44 8.95 -9.67 3.15
N GLY A 45 10.21 -9.27 2.89
CA GLY A 45 11.22 -10.13 2.28
C GLY A 45 11.03 -10.43 0.79
N LEU A 46 10.02 -9.84 0.13
CA LEU A 46 9.81 -10.00 -1.31
C LEU A 46 10.77 -9.11 -2.11
N SER A 47 11.28 -9.64 -3.23
CA SER A 47 11.99 -8.90 -4.28
C SER A 47 11.01 -8.10 -5.15
N ALA A 48 11.52 -7.23 -6.03
CA ALA A 48 10.66 -6.38 -6.87
C ALA A 48 9.69 -7.16 -7.76
N ASP A 49 10.14 -8.25 -8.39
CA ASP A 49 9.31 -9.12 -9.22
C ASP A 49 8.20 -9.83 -8.41
N LEU A 50 8.54 -10.25 -7.20
CA LEU A 50 7.60 -10.87 -6.27
C LEU A 50 6.60 -9.86 -5.72
N LEU A 51 7.02 -8.62 -5.45
CA LEU A 51 6.13 -7.53 -5.06
C LEU A 51 5.10 -7.23 -6.15
N SER A 52 5.53 -7.08 -7.40
CA SER A 52 4.63 -6.85 -8.53
C SER A 52 3.61 -7.97 -8.67
N SER A 53 4.05 -9.22 -8.57
CA SER A 53 3.17 -10.40 -8.63
C SER A 53 2.19 -10.45 -7.45
N ARG A 54 2.68 -10.23 -6.23
CA ARG A 54 1.92 -10.28 -4.97
C ARG A 54 0.87 -9.17 -4.88
N LEU A 55 1.17 -7.99 -5.40
CA LEU A 55 0.28 -6.84 -5.39
C LEU A 55 -0.54 -6.71 -6.68
N GLY A 56 -0.23 -7.49 -7.71
CA GLY A 56 -0.88 -7.39 -9.02
C GLY A 56 -0.66 -6.04 -9.71
N ILE A 57 0.47 -5.39 -9.43
CA ILE A 57 0.88 -4.11 -10.02
C ILE A 57 1.86 -4.35 -11.17
N ASP A 58 2.08 -3.33 -11.99
CA ASP A 58 3.03 -3.43 -13.09
C ASP A 58 4.45 -3.78 -12.58
N PRO A 59 5.20 -4.60 -13.32
CA PRO A 59 6.58 -4.92 -13.00
C PRO A 59 7.47 -3.68 -13.11
N ALA A 60 8.35 -3.49 -12.14
CA ALA A 60 9.40 -2.47 -12.18
C ALA A 60 10.71 -3.06 -11.65
N GLU A 61 11.84 -2.44 -12.01
CA GLU A 61 13.17 -2.86 -11.55
C GLU A 61 13.41 -2.58 -10.06
N ARG A 62 12.66 -1.63 -9.48
CA ARG A 62 12.83 -1.21 -8.10
C ARG A 62 11.57 -0.56 -7.52
N PHE A 63 11.33 -0.83 -6.24
CA PHE A 63 10.24 -0.23 -5.49
C PHE A 63 10.73 0.39 -4.19
N TYR A 64 10.14 1.52 -3.80
CA TYR A 64 10.12 1.96 -2.42
C TYR A 64 9.10 1.12 -1.66
N LEU A 65 9.58 0.40 -0.66
CA LEU A 65 8.76 -0.25 0.36
C LEU A 65 8.76 0.64 1.61
N ILE A 66 7.64 1.31 1.84
CA ILE A 66 7.43 2.21 2.97
C ILE A 66 6.59 1.47 4.01
N THR A 67 7.12 1.19 5.20
CA THR A 67 6.38 0.49 6.26
C THR A 67 6.27 1.32 7.53
N PHE A 68 5.12 1.28 8.20
CA PHE A 68 4.87 2.05 9.42
C PHE A 68 3.78 1.40 10.28
N PRO A 69 3.74 1.68 11.61
CA PRO A 69 2.66 1.20 12.47
C PRO A 69 1.30 1.75 12.03
N ALA A 70 0.26 0.91 12.02
CA ALA A 70 -1.08 1.31 11.57
C ALA A 70 -1.69 2.43 12.43
N GLU A 71 -1.35 2.50 13.71
CA GLU A 71 -1.76 3.56 14.64
C GLU A 71 -1.22 4.96 14.29
N HIS A 72 -0.22 5.05 13.40
CA HIS A 72 0.34 6.33 12.94
C HIS A 72 -0.26 6.80 11.61
N LEU A 73 -1.29 6.13 11.13
CA LEU A 73 -2.10 6.60 10.02
C LEU A 73 -3.09 7.64 10.51
N ASP A 74 -3.25 8.73 9.77
CA ASP A 74 -4.22 9.77 10.09
C ASP A 74 -5.57 9.45 9.43
N GLY A 75 -6.55 9.06 10.26
CA GLY A 75 -7.90 8.77 9.80
C GLY A 75 -8.18 7.29 9.53
N PRO A 76 -9.37 6.97 8.98
CA PRO A 76 -9.82 5.59 8.89
C PRO A 76 -9.12 4.83 7.77
N LEU A 77 -8.81 3.56 8.04
CA LEU A 77 -8.63 2.57 6.99
C LEU A 77 -9.99 2.15 6.45
N THR A 78 -10.07 2.00 5.14
CA THR A 78 -11.22 1.42 4.46
C THR A 78 -10.74 0.28 3.58
N SER A 79 -11.64 -0.64 3.22
CA SER A 79 -11.37 -1.59 2.14
C SER A 79 -12.14 -1.14 0.90
N PRO A 80 -11.49 -1.07 -0.28
CA PRO A 80 -12.22 -0.83 -1.51
C PRO A 80 -13.22 -1.96 -1.73
N ILE A 81 -14.47 -1.62 -2.03
CA ILE A 81 -15.53 -2.59 -2.37
C ILE A 81 -15.48 -2.91 -3.87
N SER A 82 -15.13 -1.92 -4.68
CA SER A 82 -15.03 -1.95 -6.14
C SER A 82 -14.08 -0.82 -6.57
N GLU A 83 -13.03 -1.12 -7.31
CA GLU A 83 -12.12 -0.13 -7.89
C GLU A 83 -11.70 -0.56 -9.30
N PRO A 84 -11.77 0.31 -10.31
CA PRO A 84 -11.35 0.01 -11.69
C PRO A 84 -9.82 -0.09 -11.89
N ALA A 85 -9.01 0.21 -10.87
CA ALA A 85 -7.56 0.05 -10.91
C ALA A 85 -7.16 -1.43 -11.11
N GLN A 86 -6.18 -1.65 -11.99
CA GLN A 86 -5.78 -2.93 -12.60
C GLN A 86 -5.44 -4.08 -11.62
N CYS A 87 -5.10 -3.76 -10.37
CA CYS A 87 -4.67 -4.70 -9.33
C CYS A 87 -5.81 -5.22 -8.43
N PHE A 88 -7.02 -4.67 -8.56
CA PHE A 88 -8.15 -4.95 -7.68
C PHE A 88 -8.96 -6.17 -8.13
N VAL A 89 -9.21 -7.13 -7.23
CA VAL A 89 -10.06 -8.31 -7.50
C VAL A 89 -11.33 -8.36 -6.64
N GLY A 90 -11.60 -7.35 -5.81
CA GLY A 90 -12.72 -7.37 -4.86
C GLY A 90 -12.32 -7.84 -3.46
N GLY A 91 -13.16 -7.50 -2.46
CA GLY A 91 -13.04 -8.05 -1.10
C GLY A 91 -11.84 -7.59 -0.27
N GLY A 92 -11.20 -6.48 -0.64
CA GLY A 92 -9.98 -6.00 0.03
C GLY A 92 -8.77 -6.91 -0.23
N ARG A 93 -8.69 -7.54 -1.40
CA ARG A 93 -7.54 -8.33 -1.82
C ARG A 93 -6.99 -7.79 -3.14
N THR A 94 -5.66 -7.79 -3.27
CA THR A 94 -5.00 -7.61 -4.56
C THR A 94 -5.14 -8.87 -5.42
N ARG A 95 -4.84 -8.78 -6.71
CA ARG A 95 -4.82 -9.94 -7.62
C ARG A 95 -3.86 -11.05 -7.19
N GLY A 96 -2.75 -10.68 -6.56
CA GLY A 96 -1.80 -11.63 -5.93
C GLY A 96 -2.17 -12.05 -4.51
N GLY A 97 -3.37 -11.68 -4.04
CA GLY A 97 -3.99 -12.12 -2.78
C GLY A 97 -3.55 -11.35 -1.54
N ALA A 98 -2.92 -10.18 -1.67
CA ALA A 98 -2.44 -9.40 -0.52
C ALA A 98 -3.60 -8.64 0.10
N ARG A 99 -3.57 -8.39 1.41
CA ARG A 99 -4.55 -7.50 2.03
C ARG A 99 -4.44 -6.13 1.41
N GLU A 100 -5.58 -5.58 1.06
CA GLU A 100 -5.67 -4.26 0.49
C GLU A 100 -6.51 -3.38 1.39
N PHE A 101 -5.95 -2.22 1.66
CA PHE A 101 -6.56 -1.14 2.41
C PHE A 101 -6.44 0.15 1.62
N ARG A 102 -7.31 1.09 1.94
CA ARG A 102 -7.28 2.44 1.43
C ARG A 102 -7.28 3.42 2.59
N ALA A 103 -6.47 4.44 2.44
CA ALA A 103 -6.37 5.56 3.37
C ALA A 103 -6.35 6.87 2.60
N ARG A 104 -6.67 7.96 3.29
CA ARG A 104 -6.42 9.30 2.75
C ARG A 104 -4.93 9.46 2.44
N ASN A 105 -4.61 10.14 1.35
CA ASN A 105 -3.23 10.54 1.10
C ASN A 105 -2.80 11.55 2.17
N GLN A 106 -1.61 11.34 2.71
CA GLN A 106 -1.04 12.10 3.81
C GLN A 106 0.48 12.05 3.74
N THR A 107 1.13 12.94 4.51
CA THR A 107 2.58 12.89 4.74
C THR A 107 3.00 11.52 5.24
N ILE A 108 4.14 11.02 4.77
CA ILE A 108 4.71 9.77 5.25
C ILE A 108 4.92 9.88 6.77
N PRO A 109 4.43 8.92 7.58
CA PRO A 109 4.62 8.96 9.03
C PRO A 109 6.10 9.06 9.42
N ARG A 110 6.42 9.86 10.44
CA ARG A 110 7.81 10.17 10.82
C ARG A 110 8.68 8.96 11.18
N ASN A 111 8.05 7.87 11.62
CA ASN A 111 8.72 6.62 11.99
C ASN A 111 8.56 5.54 10.90
N ALA A 112 8.16 5.92 9.69
CA ALA A 112 8.15 5.01 8.57
C ALA A 112 9.58 4.58 8.22
N GLN A 113 9.73 3.31 7.89
CA GLN A 113 10.94 2.77 7.29
C GLN A 113 10.77 2.75 5.79
N ILE A 114 11.69 3.37 5.06
CA ILE A 114 11.69 3.41 3.60
C ILE A 114 12.90 2.59 3.13
N THR A 115 12.64 1.51 2.41
CA THR A 115 13.68 0.65 1.82
C THR A 115 13.49 0.60 0.32
N VAL A 116 14.59 0.58 -0.44
CA VAL A 116 14.56 0.27 -1.87
C VAL A 116 14.69 -1.24 -2.03
N VAL A 117 13.67 -1.85 -2.63
CA VAL A 117 13.64 -3.25 -2.99
C VAL A 117 13.94 -3.36 -4.49
N VAL A 118 14.79 -4.32 -4.85
CA VAL A 118 15.19 -4.66 -6.22
C VAL A 118 14.76 -6.06 -6.60
#